data_AF-N1J745-F1
#
_entry.id   AF-N1J745-F1
#
_cell.length_a   1.000
_cell.length_b   1.000
_cell.length_c   1.000
_cell.angle_alpha   90.00
_cell.angle_beta   90.00
_cell.angle_gamma   90.00
#
_symmetry.space_group_name_H-M   'P 1'
#
loop_
_entity.id
_entity.type
_entity.pdbx_description
1 polymer ?
#
loop_
_entity_poly.entity_id
_entity_poly.type
_entity_poly.pdbx_seq_one_letter_code
_entity_poly.pdbx_strand_id
1 'polypeptide(L)'
;MQCVIAFLLLLAKDPQNMDRLIVTQFETNESSYGVYELTTGRTFPHPALINQPDVIWESEMENGTHIMSYCSDTLQSHEIVYRITSGMTDITSRAHLHWNENFNAESDCLESLKSVINPEEKIDVNIMSKFSSRVKSKCTNQVILNLAFSGIIAVDGEYRKYAPPKADQPVVVTLDRPMKLKSLLLNGALIEGKETIFGQEALAWYQGHLHLFKRNRNSDAWLPATTIGHENYNGWLIAYFIEANFPEIIKKWEYYYDNCAKYRVLLRKLSRGDERNIHREYFFDRRSNSNYYVDYFLNELDKYEILINKMPENTVAIYKPH
;
A
#
# COMPACT_ATOMS: atom_id res chain seq x y z
N MET A 1 -7.64 -12.05 14.82
CA MET A 1 -6.57 -11.08 14.58
C MET A 1 -7.05 -10.16 13.48
N GLN A 2 -6.87 -8.85 13.65
CA GLN A 2 -7.14 -7.85 12.61
C GLN A 2 -5.81 -7.24 12.17
N CYS A 3 -5.71 -6.88 10.89
CA CYS A 3 -4.50 -6.37 10.29
C CYS A 3 -4.78 -5.19 9.36
N VAL A 4 -3.81 -4.30 9.23
CA VAL A 4 -3.76 -3.26 8.20
C VAL A 4 -2.43 -3.35 7.48
N ILE A 5 -2.40 -2.97 6.21
CA ILE A 5 -1.19 -2.94 5.39
C ILE A 5 -0.80 -1.49 5.14
N ALA A 6 0.42 -1.16 5.53
CA ALA A 6 1.04 0.14 5.34
C ALA A 6 2.08 0.08 4.21
N PHE A 7 2.10 1.10 3.38
CA PHE A 7 3.05 1.27 2.28
C PHE A 7 3.78 2.59 2.46
N LEU A 8 5.11 2.54 2.55
CA LEU A 8 5.94 3.73 2.67
C LEU A 8 6.63 3.98 1.33
N LEU A 9 6.31 5.11 0.70
CA LEU A 9 7.03 5.60 -0.47
C LEU A 9 8.09 6.60 -0.01
N LEU A 10 9.35 6.32 -0.38
CA LEU A 10 10.50 7.17 -0.13
C LEU A 10 11.16 7.53 -1.46
N LEU A 11 11.05 8.78 -1.89
CA LEU A 11 11.70 9.27 -3.10
C LEU A 11 13.06 9.88 -2.77
N ALA A 12 14.04 9.70 -3.66
CA ALA A 12 15.38 10.24 -3.48
C ALA A 12 15.33 11.76 -3.32
N LYS A 13 15.70 12.28 -2.13
CA LYS A 13 15.77 13.70 -1.71
C LYS A 13 15.12 14.67 -2.72
N ASP A 14 13.80 14.58 -2.83
CA ASP A 14 13.02 15.49 -3.64
C ASP A 14 12.79 16.79 -2.84
N PRO A 15 13.13 17.97 -3.37
CA PRO A 15 12.81 19.24 -2.73
C PRO A 15 11.31 19.45 -2.45
N GLN A 16 10.41 18.70 -3.09
CA GLN A 16 8.96 18.76 -2.87
C GLN A 16 8.41 17.75 -1.85
N ASN A 17 9.27 16.87 -1.29
CA ASN A 17 8.94 15.86 -0.28
C ASN A 17 7.65 15.06 -0.58
N MET A 18 7.67 14.32 -1.70
CA MET A 18 6.59 13.43 -2.13
C MET A 18 6.51 12.09 -1.35
N ASP A 19 7.33 11.94 -0.31
CA ASP A 19 7.28 10.80 0.59
C ASP A 19 5.91 10.72 1.25
N ARG A 20 5.35 9.51 1.30
CA ARG A 20 4.00 9.31 1.81
C ARG A 20 3.82 7.93 2.40
N LEU A 21 2.98 7.87 3.42
CA LEU A 21 2.48 6.63 3.99
C LEU A 21 1.08 6.38 3.44
N ILE A 22 0.86 5.23 2.81
CA ILE A 22 -0.48 4.74 2.54
C ILE A 22 -0.83 3.68 3.56
N VAL A 23 -2.04 3.74 4.09
CA VAL A 23 -2.58 2.69 4.96
C VAL A 23 -3.84 2.13 4.32
N THR A 24 -3.91 0.80 4.27
CA THR A 24 -5.05 0.05 3.75
C THR A 24 -5.55 -0.96 4.76
N GLN A 25 -6.86 -1.20 4.78
CA GLN A 25 -7.49 -2.22 5.62
C GLN A 25 -8.44 -3.11 4.80
N PHE A 26 -8.80 -4.28 5.35
CA PHE A 26 -9.60 -5.30 4.66
C PHE A 26 -11.11 -5.03 4.65
N GLU A 27 -11.58 -4.00 5.35
CA GLU A 27 -13.00 -3.69 5.48
C GLU A 27 -13.59 -3.13 4.18
N THR A 28 -14.70 -3.71 3.69
CA THR A 28 -15.29 -3.36 2.40
C THR A 28 -16.35 -2.26 2.48
N ASN A 29 -16.92 -2.02 3.67
CA ASN A 29 -18.07 -1.12 3.86
C ASN A 29 -17.68 0.26 4.42
N GLU A 30 -16.41 0.49 4.71
CA GLU A 30 -15.89 1.73 5.29
C GLU A 30 -14.73 2.27 4.46
N SER A 31 -14.30 3.50 4.76
CA SER A 31 -13.07 4.05 4.20
C SER A 31 -11.92 3.13 4.59
N SER A 32 -11.36 2.44 3.61
CA SER A 32 -10.33 1.42 3.82
C SER A 32 -8.96 1.87 3.39
N TYR A 33 -8.81 3.11 2.92
CA TYR A 33 -7.60 3.63 2.31
C TYR A 33 -7.37 5.08 2.74
N GLY A 34 -6.13 5.41 3.11
CA GLY A 34 -5.70 6.78 3.33
C GLY A 34 -4.25 7.01 2.92
N VAL A 35 -3.94 8.24 2.50
CA VAL A 35 -2.59 8.72 2.17
C VAL A 35 -2.21 9.81 3.16
N TYR A 36 -1.01 9.71 3.73
CA TYR A 36 -0.56 10.58 4.81
C TYR A 36 0.83 11.16 4.54
N GLU A 37 1.01 12.45 4.86
CA GLU A 37 2.32 13.09 4.91
C GLU A 37 3.13 12.55 6.09
N LEU A 38 4.41 12.29 5.87
CA LEU A 38 5.33 11.91 6.94
C LEU A 38 5.69 13.12 7.78
N THR A 39 5.31 13.12 9.05
CA THR A 39 5.61 14.23 9.98
C THR A 39 6.95 14.06 10.71
N THR A 40 7.43 12.82 10.88
CA THR A 40 8.69 12.51 11.57
C THR A 40 9.43 11.36 10.90
N GLY A 41 10.60 11.64 10.33
CA GLY A 41 11.51 10.63 9.78
C GLY A 41 11.00 9.94 8.50
N ARG A 42 11.91 9.22 7.84
CA ARG A 42 11.63 8.42 6.62
C ARG A 42 11.45 6.96 6.99
N THR A 43 10.57 6.70 7.96
CA THR A 43 10.33 5.38 8.56
C THR A 43 8.85 5.10 8.75
N PHE A 44 8.49 3.82 8.85
CA PHE A 44 7.17 3.45 9.32
C PHE A 44 6.94 3.89 10.79
N PRO A 45 5.68 4.18 11.17
CA PRO A 45 5.29 4.33 12.57
C PRO A 45 5.73 3.14 13.42
N HIS A 46 6.23 3.42 14.63
CA HIS A 46 6.76 2.37 15.49
C HIS A 46 5.67 1.34 15.86
N PRO A 47 5.89 0.03 15.71
CA PRO A 47 4.89 -1.01 16.02
C PRO A 47 4.39 -1.01 17.46
N ALA A 48 5.16 -0.44 18.40
CA ALA A 48 4.74 -0.22 19.79
C ALA A 48 3.44 0.57 19.95
N LEU A 49 3.07 1.39 18.95
CA LEU A 49 1.78 2.07 18.92
C LEU A 49 0.60 1.08 18.96
N ILE A 50 0.82 -0.12 18.41
CA ILE A 50 -0.17 -1.19 18.37
C ILE A 50 0.01 -2.13 19.55
N ASN A 51 1.19 -2.71 19.72
CA ASN A 51 1.50 -3.63 20.83
C ASN A 51 2.99 -3.53 21.25
N GLN A 52 3.21 -3.04 22.48
CA GLN A 52 4.43 -3.04 23.32
C GLN A 52 5.70 -2.23 22.94
N PRO A 53 6.40 -1.62 23.93
CA PRO A 53 7.44 -0.60 23.74
C PRO A 53 8.86 -1.11 23.47
N ASP A 54 9.16 -2.38 23.71
CA ASP A 54 10.54 -2.89 23.82
C ASP A 54 11.10 -3.50 22.53
N VAL A 55 10.57 -3.10 21.37
CA VAL A 55 10.94 -3.66 20.07
C VAL A 55 12.13 -2.90 19.47
N ILE A 56 13.17 -3.63 19.05
CA ILE A 56 14.26 -3.08 18.24
C ILE A 56 13.75 -2.89 16.81
N TRP A 57 13.64 -1.64 16.38
CA TRP A 57 13.14 -1.23 15.06
C TRP A 57 14.29 -0.66 14.23
N GLU A 58 14.63 -1.31 13.11
CA GLU A 58 15.62 -0.75 12.17
C GLU A 58 15.03 0.45 11.42
N SER A 59 15.77 1.56 11.45
CA SER A 59 15.26 2.90 11.11
C SER A 59 15.74 3.44 9.75
N GLU A 60 16.63 2.75 9.04
CA GLU A 60 17.15 3.24 7.76
C GLU A 60 16.53 2.47 6.60
N MET A 61 15.56 3.11 5.95
CA MET A 61 14.92 2.60 4.75
C MET A 61 15.51 3.30 3.53
N GLU A 62 15.95 2.51 2.56
CA GLU A 62 16.39 3.03 1.26
C GLU A 62 15.23 3.68 0.50
N ASN A 63 15.53 4.39 -0.58
CA ASN A 63 14.49 4.92 -1.46
C ASN A 63 13.71 3.77 -2.10
N GLY A 64 12.42 3.98 -2.31
CA GLY A 64 11.52 3.02 -2.94
C GLY A 64 10.19 2.84 -2.25
N THR A 65 9.54 1.71 -2.52
CA THR A 65 8.27 1.35 -1.88
C THR A 65 8.49 0.18 -0.96
N HIS A 66 8.21 0.43 0.31
CA HIS A 66 8.30 -0.57 1.37
C HIS A 66 6.90 -0.89 1.87
N ILE A 67 6.71 -2.12 2.32
CA ILE A 67 5.41 -2.60 2.79
C ILE A 67 5.59 -3.23 4.17
N MET A 68 4.64 -2.96 5.06
CA MET A 68 4.57 -3.56 6.37
C MET A 68 3.12 -3.81 6.78
N SER A 69 2.87 -4.85 7.55
CA SER A 69 1.60 -5.07 8.24
C SER A 69 1.66 -4.65 9.71
N TYR A 70 0.55 -4.11 10.20
CA TYR A 70 0.30 -3.96 11.64
C TYR A 70 -0.91 -4.81 12.01
N CYS A 71 -0.74 -5.72 12.97
CA CYS A 71 -1.80 -6.62 13.39
C CYS A 71 -2.03 -6.59 14.90
N SER A 72 -3.27 -6.80 15.32
CA SER A 72 -3.68 -6.88 16.73
C SER A 72 -4.69 -8.01 16.97
N ASP A 73 -4.61 -8.66 18.13
CA ASP A 73 -5.63 -9.59 18.64
C ASP A 73 -6.77 -8.86 19.38
N THR A 74 -6.59 -7.58 19.71
CA THR A 74 -7.50 -6.79 20.56
C THR A 74 -8.09 -5.57 19.88
N LEU A 75 -7.38 -4.97 18.91
CA LEU A 75 -7.82 -3.78 18.20
C LEU A 75 -8.55 -4.14 16.90
N GLN A 76 -9.53 -3.33 16.53
CA GLN A 76 -10.13 -3.34 15.20
C GLN A 76 -9.25 -2.63 14.18
N SER A 77 -9.45 -2.89 12.89
CA SER A 77 -8.61 -2.36 11.82
C SER A 77 -8.56 -0.83 11.84
N HIS A 78 -9.70 -0.16 11.98
CA HIS A 78 -9.77 1.30 12.05
C HIS A 78 -9.03 1.88 13.26
N GLU A 79 -9.00 1.18 14.41
CA GLU A 79 -8.23 1.60 15.59
C GLU A 79 -6.73 1.47 15.34
N ILE A 80 -6.31 0.43 14.61
CA ILE A 80 -4.91 0.26 14.18
C ILE A 80 -4.52 1.41 13.25
N VAL A 81 -5.35 1.73 12.24
CA VAL A 81 -5.14 2.88 11.35
C VAL A 81 -4.98 4.16 12.17
N TYR A 82 -5.95 4.47 13.02
CA TYR A 82 -5.93 5.67 13.85
C TYR A 82 -4.65 5.80 14.68
N ARG A 83 -4.17 4.71 15.28
CA ARG A 83 -2.96 4.73 16.10
C ARG A 83 -1.69 4.97 15.29
N ILE A 84 -1.54 4.35 14.11
CA ILE A 84 -0.32 4.50 13.31
C ILE A 84 -0.28 5.82 12.53
N THR A 85 -1.44 6.43 12.24
CA THR A 85 -1.53 7.70 11.50
C THR A 85 -1.79 8.91 12.40
N SER A 86 -1.88 8.70 13.72
CA SER A 86 -2.11 9.78 14.69
C SER A 86 -1.06 10.88 14.56
N GLY A 87 -1.53 12.12 14.38
CA GLY A 87 -0.67 13.30 14.20
C GLY A 87 -0.10 13.47 12.79
N MET A 88 -0.45 12.61 11.83
CA MET A 88 -0.12 12.81 10.41
C MET A 88 -1.21 13.61 9.70
N THR A 89 -0.82 14.33 8.65
CA THR A 89 -1.76 15.03 7.78
C THR A 89 -2.33 14.05 6.75
N ASP A 90 -3.64 13.84 6.75
CA ASP A 90 -4.32 13.13 5.67
C ASP A 90 -4.31 13.99 4.40
N ILE A 91 -3.75 13.44 3.33
CA ILE A 91 -3.65 14.07 2.01
C ILE A 91 -4.37 13.29 0.93
N THR A 92 -5.22 12.32 1.29
CA THR A 92 -5.89 11.42 0.35
C THR A 92 -6.57 12.19 -0.79
N SER A 93 -7.35 13.24 -0.50
CA SER A 93 -8.05 14.01 -1.54
C SER A 93 -7.12 14.83 -2.45
N ARG A 94 -5.88 15.07 -2.02
CA ARG A 94 -4.91 15.94 -2.68
C ARG A 94 -3.58 15.26 -3.00
N ALA A 95 -3.53 13.94 -2.94
CA ALA A 95 -2.28 13.19 -3.12
C ALA A 95 -1.73 13.29 -4.55
N HIS A 96 -2.61 13.59 -5.52
CA HIS A 96 -2.26 13.89 -6.91
C HIS A 96 -1.57 15.25 -7.07
N LEU A 97 -1.71 16.18 -6.12
CA LEU A 97 -0.99 17.45 -6.16
C LEU A 97 0.50 17.21 -5.98
N HIS A 98 1.29 17.98 -6.70
CA HIS A 98 2.75 17.86 -6.81
C HIS A 98 3.22 16.53 -7.43
N TRP A 99 2.29 15.66 -7.88
CA TRP A 99 2.63 14.39 -8.51
C TRP A 99 2.90 14.56 -10.01
N ASN A 100 4.18 14.66 -10.38
CA ASN A 100 4.60 14.85 -11.78
C ASN A 100 3.90 16.06 -12.46
N GLU A 101 3.67 17.13 -11.71
CA GLU A 101 3.08 18.36 -12.24
C GLU A 101 3.99 19.01 -13.26
N ASN A 102 3.42 19.40 -14.41
CA ASN A 102 4.12 20.18 -15.40
C ASN A 102 3.19 21.28 -15.92
N PHE A 103 3.08 22.35 -15.13
CA PHE A 103 2.18 23.48 -15.41
C PHE A 103 2.34 24.06 -16.82
N ASN A 104 3.57 24.09 -17.36
CA ASN A 104 3.81 24.58 -18.72
C ASN A 104 3.19 23.65 -19.76
N ALA A 105 3.44 22.34 -19.66
CA ALA A 105 2.87 21.36 -20.58
C ALA A 105 1.34 21.29 -20.47
N GLU A 106 0.82 21.37 -19.25
CA GLU A 106 -0.62 21.38 -18.95
C GLU A 106 -1.31 22.61 -19.54
N SER A 107 -0.74 23.81 -19.35
CA SER A 107 -1.24 25.05 -19.94
C SER A 107 -1.23 25.00 -21.47
N ASP A 108 -0.13 24.54 -22.07
CA ASP A 108 0.01 24.39 -23.52
C ASP A 108 -1.01 23.42 -24.12
N CYS A 109 -1.25 22.29 -23.43
CA CYS A 109 -2.27 21.33 -23.85
C CYS A 109 -3.67 21.94 -23.72
N LEU A 110 -3.99 22.58 -22.59
CA LEU A 110 -5.30 23.17 -22.36
C LEU A 110 -5.65 24.24 -23.41
N GLU A 111 -4.71 25.12 -23.75
CA GLU A 111 -4.88 26.11 -24.82
C GLU A 111 -5.17 25.43 -26.16
N SER A 112 -4.44 24.36 -26.47
CA SER A 112 -4.63 23.59 -27.69
C SER A 112 -6.02 22.93 -27.74
N LEU A 113 -6.49 22.35 -26.64
CA LEU A 113 -7.82 21.74 -26.54
C LEU A 113 -8.96 22.76 -26.66
N LYS A 114 -8.78 23.98 -26.13
CA LYS A 114 -9.76 25.07 -26.27
C LYS A 114 -9.87 25.55 -27.71
N SER A 115 -8.74 25.63 -28.44
CA SER A 115 -8.73 26.05 -29.85
C SER A 115 -9.48 25.08 -30.78
N VAL A 116 -9.59 23.80 -30.40
CA VAL A 116 -10.34 22.78 -31.14
C VAL A 116 -11.86 22.96 -30.97
N ILE A 117 -12.34 23.49 -29.83
CA ILE A 117 -13.77 23.71 -29.55
C ILE A 117 -14.24 25.07 -30.09
N ASN A 118 -13.82 25.46 -31.29
CA ASN A 118 -14.23 26.75 -31.85
C ASN A 118 -15.71 26.69 -32.26
N PRO A 119 -16.63 27.48 -31.66
CA PRO A 119 -18.09 27.35 -31.87
C PRO A 119 -18.53 27.54 -33.32
N GLU A 120 -17.73 28.25 -34.11
CA GLU A 120 -18.03 28.60 -35.49
C GLU A 120 -17.72 27.48 -36.49
N GLU A 121 -16.87 26.50 -36.14
CA GLU A 121 -16.33 25.54 -37.12
C GLU A 121 -16.97 24.15 -37.12
N LYS A 122 -17.85 23.79 -36.18
CA LYS A 122 -18.52 22.45 -36.13
C LYS A 122 -17.57 21.24 -36.36
N ILE A 123 -16.29 21.35 -36.02
CA ILE A 123 -15.30 20.30 -36.25
C ILE A 123 -14.74 19.78 -34.92
N ASP A 124 -14.95 18.47 -34.75
CA ASP A 124 -14.39 17.51 -33.81
C ASP A 124 -14.33 17.85 -32.32
N VAL A 125 -15.21 17.17 -31.57
CA VAL A 125 -15.04 16.82 -30.15
C VAL A 125 -13.58 16.40 -29.92
N ASN A 126 -12.98 16.76 -28.77
CA ASN A 126 -11.59 16.42 -28.43
C ASN A 126 -11.39 14.89 -28.31
N ILE A 127 -11.34 14.20 -29.44
CA ILE A 127 -11.17 12.75 -29.53
C ILE A 127 -9.69 12.49 -29.83
N MET A 128 -9.04 11.72 -28.97
CA MET A 128 -7.60 11.54 -28.99
C MET A 128 -7.08 10.98 -30.32
N SER A 129 -7.81 10.06 -30.96
CA SER A 129 -7.45 9.53 -32.28
C SER A 129 -7.38 10.60 -33.37
N LYS A 130 -8.24 11.62 -33.28
CA LYS A 130 -8.41 12.70 -34.26
C LYS A 130 -7.49 13.89 -34.03
N PHE A 131 -6.78 13.96 -32.92
CA PHE A 131 -5.84 15.04 -32.66
C PHE A 131 -4.82 15.20 -33.80
N SER A 132 -4.62 16.45 -34.24
CA SER A 132 -3.56 16.80 -35.19
C SER A 132 -2.18 16.52 -34.57
N SER A 133 -1.13 16.45 -35.40
CA SER A 133 0.25 16.26 -34.92
C SER A 133 0.65 17.33 -33.89
N ARG A 134 0.22 18.57 -34.10
CA ARG A 134 0.46 19.71 -33.19
C ARG A 134 -0.21 19.53 -31.83
N VAL A 135 -1.45 19.04 -31.79
CA VAL A 135 -2.15 18.78 -30.52
C VAL A 135 -1.52 17.56 -29.83
N LYS A 136 -1.23 16.48 -30.58
CA LYS A 136 -0.59 15.26 -30.05
C LYS A 136 0.76 15.52 -29.40
N SER A 137 1.56 16.46 -29.92
CA SER A 137 2.86 16.79 -29.31
C SER A 137 2.76 17.54 -27.99
N LYS A 138 1.64 18.23 -27.73
CA LYS A 138 1.40 19.00 -26.49
C LYS A 138 0.57 18.21 -25.48
N CYS A 139 -0.43 17.48 -25.96
CA CYS A 139 -1.38 16.73 -25.16
C CYS A 139 -1.03 15.25 -25.14
N THR A 140 -0.02 14.89 -24.34
CA THR A 140 0.27 13.49 -24.04
C THR A 140 -0.79 12.91 -23.10
N ASN A 141 -0.90 11.58 -23.03
CA ASN A 141 -1.81 10.90 -22.09
C ASN A 141 -1.59 11.39 -20.65
N GLN A 142 -0.34 11.50 -20.21
CA GLN A 142 -0.01 11.96 -18.87
C GLN A 142 -0.54 13.37 -18.61
N VAL A 143 -0.31 14.31 -19.55
CA VAL A 143 -0.75 15.71 -19.41
C VAL A 143 -2.27 15.83 -19.38
N ILE A 144 -2.98 15.07 -20.25
CA ILE A 144 -4.45 15.02 -20.25
C ILE A 144 -4.97 14.50 -18.91
N LEU A 145 -4.34 13.44 -18.38
CA LEU A 145 -4.74 12.86 -17.10
C LEU A 145 -4.44 13.82 -15.95
N ASN A 146 -3.28 14.49 -15.92
CA ASN A 146 -2.98 15.53 -14.92
C ASN A 146 -4.05 16.64 -14.91
N LEU A 147 -4.44 17.15 -16.08
CA LEU A 147 -5.51 18.15 -16.21
C LEU A 147 -6.86 17.63 -15.68
N ALA A 148 -7.16 16.34 -15.89
CA ALA A 148 -8.38 15.71 -15.40
C ALA A 148 -8.36 15.55 -13.87
N PHE A 149 -7.23 15.15 -13.29
CA PHE A 149 -7.04 15.07 -11.84
C PHE A 149 -7.11 16.44 -11.17
N SER A 150 -6.59 17.48 -11.84
CA SER A 150 -6.71 18.88 -11.40
C SER A 150 -8.14 19.43 -11.54
N GLY A 151 -9.08 18.65 -12.11
CA GLY A 151 -10.46 19.08 -12.33
C GLY A 151 -10.60 20.21 -13.36
N ILE A 152 -9.63 20.39 -14.25
CA ILE A 152 -9.64 21.45 -15.28
C ILE A 152 -10.39 20.99 -16.53
N ILE A 153 -10.26 19.70 -16.86
CA ILE A 153 -10.97 19.06 -17.96
C ILE A 153 -11.68 17.81 -17.44
N ALA A 154 -12.60 17.27 -18.23
CA ALA A 154 -13.14 15.95 -18.00
C ALA A 154 -12.71 14.97 -19.09
N VAL A 155 -12.77 13.68 -18.77
CA VAL A 155 -12.38 12.59 -19.65
C VAL A 155 -13.55 11.63 -19.85
N ASP A 156 -13.76 11.19 -21.10
CA ASP A 156 -14.67 10.10 -21.43
C ASP A 156 -14.06 9.10 -22.44
N GLY A 157 -14.87 8.23 -23.02
CA GLY A 157 -14.42 7.17 -23.92
C GLY A 157 -14.15 5.82 -23.23
N GLU A 158 -13.57 4.90 -24.00
CA GLU A 158 -13.29 3.52 -23.59
C GLU A 158 -12.29 3.46 -22.42
N TYR A 159 -11.30 4.36 -22.43
CA TYR A 159 -10.25 4.42 -21.42
C TYR A 159 -10.51 5.48 -20.34
N ARG A 160 -11.77 5.88 -20.13
CA ARG A 160 -12.13 6.87 -19.11
C ARG A 160 -11.79 6.47 -17.68
N LYS A 161 -11.66 5.16 -17.40
CA LYS A 161 -11.37 4.63 -16.06
C LYS A 161 -10.01 5.04 -15.49
N TYR A 162 -9.16 5.64 -16.31
CA TYR A 162 -7.87 6.20 -15.88
C TYR A 162 -7.97 7.59 -15.25
N ALA A 163 -9.13 8.23 -15.33
CA ALA A 163 -9.38 9.55 -14.76
C ALA A 163 -10.45 9.44 -13.66
N PRO A 164 -10.51 10.43 -12.75
CA PRO A 164 -11.63 10.59 -11.82
C PRO A 164 -12.98 10.68 -12.56
N PRO A 165 -14.11 10.43 -11.88
CA PRO A 165 -15.43 10.56 -12.47
C PRO A 165 -15.64 11.91 -13.15
N LYS A 166 -16.35 11.89 -14.28
CA LYS A 166 -16.64 13.07 -15.09
C LYS A 166 -17.34 14.14 -14.23
N ALA A 167 -16.67 15.26 -14.03
CA ALA A 167 -17.28 16.50 -13.56
C ALA A 167 -17.83 17.31 -14.74
N ASP A 168 -18.70 18.29 -14.46
CA ASP A 168 -19.24 19.23 -15.45
C ASP A 168 -18.16 20.24 -15.87
N GLN A 169 -17.17 19.76 -16.61
CA GLN A 169 -16.08 20.58 -17.13
C GLN A 169 -16.35 21.02 -18.58
N PRO A 170 -15.97 22.26 -18.94
CA PRO A 170 -16.25 22.83 -20.27
C PRO A 170 -15.49 22.13 -21.39
N VAL A 171 -14.35 21.52 -21.08
CA VAL A 171 -13.52 20.76 -22.02
C VAL A 171 -13.61 19.29 -21.65
N VAL A 172 -14.08 18.47 -22.60
CA VAL A 172 -14.16 17.01 -22.44
C VAL A 172 -13.27 16.35 -23.49
N VAL A 173 -12.37 15.47 -23.07
CA VAL A 173 -11.48 14.70 -23.94
C VAL A 173 -11.89 13.22 -23.97
N THR A 174 -12.12 12.68 -25.17
CA THR A 174 -12.43 11.27 -25.37
C THR A 174 -11.15 10.46 -25.57
N LEU A 175 -10.86 9.58 -24.61
CA LEU A 175 -9.76 8.62 -24.68
C LEU A 175 -10.25 7.34 -25.38
N ASP A 176 -10.01 7.26 -26.68
CA ASP A 176 -10.43 6.17 -27.57
C ASP A 176 -9.27 5.29 -28.06
N ARG A 177 -8.08 5.43 -27.46
CA ARG A 177 -6.92 4.57 -27.78
C ARG A 177 -6.27 4.02 -26.51
N PRO A 178 -5.69 2.81 -26.60
CA PRO A 178 -4.94 2.23 -25.51
C PRO A 178 -3.75 3.10 -25.13
N MET A 179 -3.51 3.19 -23.83
CA MET A 179 -2.41 3.93 -23.25
C MET A 179 -1.32 2.97 -22.79
N LYS A 180 -0.05 3.36 -22.98
CA LYS A 180 1.08 2.61 -22.41
C LYS A 180 1.13 2.86 -20.91
N LEU A 181 0.67 1.91 -20.10
CA LEU A 181 0.58 2.09 -18.64
C LEU A 181 1.90 2.57 -18.02
N LYS A 182 3.04 1.99 -18.41
CA LYS A 182 4.36 2.36 -17.87
C LYS A 182 4.70 3.85 -18.01
N SER A 183 4.20 4.56 -19.03
CA SER A 183 4.45 6.00 -19.17
C SER A 183 3.62 6.85 -18.21
N LEU A 184 2.67 6.25 -17.49
CA LEU A 184 1.77 6.91 -16.55
C LEU A 184 2.16 6.70 -15.09
N LEU A 185 3.01 5.71 -14.81
CA LEU A 185 3.36 5.29 -13.46
C LEU A 185 4.63 5.98 -12.97
N LEU A 186 4.78 6.09 -11.64
CA LEU A 186 6.04 6.49 -11.03
C LEU A 186 7.17 5.57 -11.49
N ASN A 187 8.17 6.13 -12.16
CA ASN A 187 9.33 5.41 -12.73
C ASN A 187 8.95 4.20 -13.62
N GLY A 188 7.71 4.14 -14.12
CA GLY A 188 7.19 3.00 -14.88
C GLY A 188 7.10 1.68 -14.09
N ALA A 189 7.15 1.74 -12.77
CA ALA A 189 7.25 0.58 -11.89
C ALA A 189 5.91 -0.12 -11.65
N LEU A 190 5.91 -1.44 -11.71
CA LEU A 190 4.79 -2.32 -11.40
C LEU A 190 5.25 -3.33 -10.34
N ILE A 191 4.48 -3.48 -9.28
CA ILE A 191 4.59 -4.57 -8.33
C ILE A 191 3.65 -5.66 -8.83
N GLU A 192 4.19 -6.58 -9.63
CA GLU A 192 3.41 -7.62 -10.27
C GLU A 192 3.02 -8.73 -9.27
N GLY A 193 1.73 -9.09 -9.29
CA GLY A 193 1.24 -10.29 -8.64
C GLY A 193 1.47 -11.54 -9.49
N LYS A 194 1.13 -12.69 -8.91
CA LYS A 194 1.19 -13.98 -9.58
C LYS A 194 0.25 -14.00 -10.78
N GLU A 195 0.74 -14.50 -11.91
CA GLU A 195 -0.09 -14.74 -13.08
C GLU A 195 -1.06 -15.91 -12.81
N THR A 196 -2.32 -15.71 -13.17
CA THR A 196 -3.40 -16.70 -13.04
C THR A 196 -3.96 -17.07 -14.42
N ILE A 197 -4.83 -18.08 -14.47
CA ILE A 197 -5.52 -18.45 -15.71
C ILE A 197 -6.40 -17.32 -16.27
N PHE A 198 -6.83 -16.37 -15.43
CA PHE A 198 -7.66 -15.23 -15.82
C PHE A 198 -6.85 -14.02 -16.29
N GLY A 199 -5.55 -14.01 -16.00
CA GLY A 199 -4.67 -12.88 -16.26
C GLY A 199 -3.78 -12.54 -15.07
N GLN A 200 -3.33 -11.30 -15.01
CA GLN A 200 -2.38 -10.84 -13.99
C GLN A 200 -2.85 -9.51 -13.42
N GLU A 201 -2.59 -9.33 -12.12
CA GLU A 201 -2.79 -8.07 -11.41
C GLU A 201 -1.44 -7.48 -11.04
N ALA A 202 -1.37 -6.16 -10.98
CA ALA A 202 -0.19 -5.44 -10.55
C ALA A 202 -0.59 -4.18 -9.79
N LEU A 203 0.16 -3.90 -8.73
CA LEU A 203 0.02 -2.69 -7.94
C LEU A 203 1.01 -1.64 -8.44
N ALA A 204 0.58 -0.39 -8.60
CA ALA A 204 1.48 0.69 -8.99
C ALA A 204 1.07 2.05 -8.44
N TRP A 205 2.06 2.93 -8.34
CA TRP A 205 1.89 4.34 -8.02
C TRP A 205 1.44 5.11 -9.27
N TYR A 206 0.25 5.68 -9.19
CA TYR A 206 -0.38 6.47 -10.23
C TYR A 206 -1.08 7.68 -9.59
N GLN A 207 -0.73 8.89 -10.04
CA GLN A 207 -1.33 10.14 -9.57
C GLN A 207 -1.33 10.29 -8.04
N GLY A 208 -0.21 9.90 -7.41
CA GLY A 208 -0.03 10.01 -5.96
C GLY A 208 -0.65 8.90 -5.12
N HIS A 209 -1.32 7.96 -5.77
CA HIS A 209 -2.07 6.88 -5.16
C HIS A 209 -1.55 5.51 -5.59
N LEU A 210 -1.70 4.51 -4.73
CA LEU A 210 -1.62 3.11 -5.13
C LEU A 210 -2.92 2.66 -5.79
N HIS A 211 -2.79 2.08 -6.98
CA HIS A 211 -3.88 1.51 -7.75
C HIS A 211 -3.54 0.10 -8.21
N LEU A 212 -4.54 -0.78 -8.21
CA LEU A 212 -4.42 -2.08 -8.87
C LEU A 212 -4.81 -1.94 -10.33
N PHE A 213 -4.01 -2.57 -11.16
CA PHE A 213 -4.26 -2.75 -12.58
C PHE A 213 -4.37 -4.24 -12.85
N LYS A 214 -5.25 -4.61 -13.78
CA LYS A 214 -5.38 -5.98 -14.25
C LYS A 214 -5.24 -6.04 -15.76
N ARG A 215 -4.65 -7.12 -16.25
CA ARG A 215 -4.63 -7.48 -17.66
C ARG A 215 -5.14 -8.90 -17.83
N ASN A 216 -5.88 -9.14 -18.91
CA ASN A 216 -6.28 -10.49 -19.28
C ASN A 216 -5.11 -11.23 -19.89
N ARG A 217 -5.05 -12.56 -19.77
CA ARG A 217 -3.96 -13.37 -20.35
C ARG A 217 -3.76 -13.16 -21.87
N ASN A 218 -4.84 -12.85 -22.58
CA ASN A 218 -4.84 -12.64 -24.04
C ASN A 218 -4.73 -11.16 -24.43
N SER A 219 -4.46 -10.26 -23.47
CA SER A 219 -4.39 -8.83 -23.72
C SER A 219 -3.18 -8.20 -23.03
N ASP A 220 -2.43 -7.40 -23.78
CA ASP A 220 -1.34 -6.60 -23.23
C ASP A 220 -1.85 -5.30 -22.57
N ALA A 221 -3.15 -5.02 -22.69
CA ALA A 221 -3.75 -3.84 -22.09
C ALA A 221 -4.01 -4.08 -20.61
N TRP A 222 -3.29 -3.33 -19.78
CA TRP A 222 -3.64 -3.14 -18.39
C TRP A 222 -4.86 -2.22 -18.29
N LEU A 223 -5.74 -2.45 -17.33
CA LEU A 223 -6.86 -1.57 -17.00
C LEU A 223 -6.95 -1.41 -15.48
N PRO A 224 -7.36 -0.23 -14.98
CA PRO A 224 -7.60 -0.05 -13.55
C PRO A 224 -8.62 -1.06 -13.03
N ALA A 225 -8.26 -1.78 -11.98
CA ALA A 225 -9.14 -2.63 -11.19
C ALA A 225 -9.73 -1.84 -10.01
N THR A 226 -8.93 -0.95 -9.41
CA THR A 226 -9.39 0.05 -8.43
C THR A 226 -10.16 1.18 -9.11
N THR A 227 -11.07 1.82 -8.35
CA THR A 227 -11.86 2.96 -8.83
C THR A 227 -11.09 4.26 -8.62
N ILE A 228 -10.66 4.89 -9.71
CA ILE A 228 -9.95 6.17 -9.68
C ILE A 228 -10.94 7.31 -9.39
N GLY A 229 -10.56 8.24 -8.51
CA GLY A 229 -11.40 9.30 -7.93
C GLY A 229 -12.25 8.86 -6.74
N HIS A 230 -12.16 7.60 -6.32
CA HIS A 230 -12.83 7.02 -5.16
C HIS A 230 -11.86 6.15 -4.34
N GLU A 231 -10.66 6.68 -4.12
CA GLU A 231 -9.51 5.96 -3.55
C GLU A 231 -9.80 5.40 -2.17
N ASN A 232 -10.58 6.12 -1.35
CA ASN A 232 -10.99 5.74 0.00
C ASN A 232 -11.69 4.37 0.06
N TYR A 233 -12.29 3.89 -1.04
CA TYR A 233 -12.97 2.58 -1.10
C TYR A 233 -12.13 1.47 -1.74
N ASN A 234 -10.88 1.74 -2.12
CA ASN A 234 -10.01 0.78 -2.79
C ASN A 234 -9.12 -0.03 -1.85
N GLY A 235 -9.08 0.32 -0.56
CA GLY A 235 -8.11 -0.23 0.39
C GLY A 235 -8.22 -1.73 0.55
N TRP A 236 -9.43 -2.27 0.64
CA TRP A 236 -9.65 -3.71 0.76
C TRP A 236 -9.09 -4.49 -0.43
N LEU A 237 -9.29 -4.01 -1.67
CA LEU A 237 -8.74 -4.66 -2.87
C LEU A 237 -7.21 -4.74 -2.80
N ILE A 238 -6.56 -3.63 -2.41
CA ILE A 238 -5.11 -3.54 -2.29
C ILE A 238 -4.60 -4.46 -1.17
N ALA A 239 -5.29 -4.48 -0.02
CA ALA A 239 -4.94 -5.34 1.11
C ALA A 239 -5.04 -6.83 0.73
N TYR A 240 -6.11 -7.25 0.05
CA TYR A 240 -6.25 -8.63 -0.46
C TYR A 240 -5.22 -8.99 -1.51
N PHE A 241 -4.85 -8.06 -2.40
CA PHE A 241 -3.76 -8.28 -3.34
C PHE A 241 -2.45 -8.59 -2.61
N ILE A 242 -2.12 -7.86 -1.55
CA ILE A 242 -0.93 -8.11 -0.74
C ILE A 242 -1.02 -9.44 -0.01
N GLU A 243 -2.15 -9.76 0.62
CA GLU A 243 -2.34 -11.05 1.29
C GLU A 243 -2.14 -12.25 0.35
N ALA A 244 -2.66 -12.17 -0.87
CA ALA A 244 -2.56 -13.26 -1.84
C ALA A 244 -1.14 -13.43 -2.43
N ASN A 245 -0.42 -12.32 -2.64
CA ASN A 245 0.84 -12.31 -3.37
C ASN A 245 2.08 -12.29 -2.46
N PHE A 246 1.97 -11.68 -1.28
CA PHE A 246 3.02 -11.52 -0.26
C PHE A 246 2.52 -11.98 1.12
N PRO A 247 2.03 -13.23 1.25
CA PRO A 247 1.39 -13.72 2.48
C PRO A 247 2.32 -13.71 3.69
N GLU A 248 3.64 -13.75 3.49
CA GLU A 248 4.66 -13.66 4.53
C GLU A 248 4.54 -12.38 5.38
N ILE A 249 3.99 -11.30 4.80
CA ILE A 249 3.78 -10.04 5.51
C ILE A 249 2.76 -10.23 6.64
N ILE A 250 1.76 -11.10 6.47
CA ILE A 250 0.69 -11.33 7.47
C ILE A 250 0.97 -12.57 8.32
N LYS A 251 1.43 -13.66 7.70
CA LYS A 251 1.68 -14.95 8.38
C LYS A 251 2.63 -14.86 9.56
N LYS A 252 3.59 -13.94 9.51
CA LYS A 252 4.50 -13.69 10.63
C LYS A 252 3.76 -13.25 11.90
N TRP A 253 2.69 -12.49 11.77
CA TRP A 253 1.83 -12.10 12.90
C TRP A 253 0.99 -13.25 13.43
N GLU A 254 0.45 -14.10 12.55
CA GLU A 254 -0.27 -15.31 12.97
C GLU A 254 0.63 -16.17 13.86
N TYR A 255 1.86 -16.42 13.41
CA TYR A 255 2.86 -17.13 14.20
C TYR A 255 3.15 -16.44 15.55
N TYR A 256 3.31 -15.12 15.55
CA TYR A 256 3.54 -14.35 16.78
C TYR A 256 2.38 -14.52 17.78
N TYR A 257 1.14 -14.26 17.36
CA TYR A 257 -0.02 -14.32 18.25
C TYR A 257 -0.34 -15.74 18.71
N ASP A 258 -0.09 -16.76 17.88
CA ASP A 258 -0.18 -18.16 18.29
C ASP A 258 0.77 -18.47 19.45
N ASN A 259 1.99 -17.93 19.41
CA ASN A 259 2.96 -18.08 20.50
C ASN A 259 2.56 -17.27 21.74
N CYS A 260 2.03 -16.04 21.58
CA CYS A 260 1.47 -15.27 22.69
C CYS A 260 0.32 -16.01 23.39
N ALA A 261 -0.57 -16.66 22.62
CA ALA A 261 -1.67 -17.44 23.18
C ALA A 261 -1.15 -18.64 23.99
N LYS A 262 -0.16 -19.39 23.46
CA LYS A 262 0.49 -20.49 24.18
C LYS A 262 1.16 -20.02 25.47
N TYR A 263 1.90 -18.92 25.40
CA TYR A 263 2.54 -18.30 26.57
C TYR A 263 1.52 -17.92 27.66
N ARG A 264 0.41 -17.26 27.29
CA ARG A 264 -0.68 -16.92 28.22
C ARG A 264 -1.29 -18.17 28.89
N VAL A 265 -1.40 -19.29 28.18
CA VAL A 265 -1.88 -20.56 28.75
C VAL A 265 -0.88 -21.13 29.75
N LEU A 266 0.42 -21.12 29.45
CA LEU A 266 1.47 -21.59 30.37
C LEU A 266 1.50 -20.76 31.66
N LEU A 267 1.45 -19.42 31.55
CA LEU A 267 1.37 -18.52 32.70
C LEU A 267 0.15 -18.79 33.59
N ARG A 268 -1.01 -19.09 32.99
CA ARG A 268 -2.22 -19.46 33.74
C ARG A 268 -2.07 -20.79 34.47
N LYS A 269 -1.38 -21.77 33.89
CA LYS A 269 -1.08 -23.06 34.55
C LYS A 269 -0.16 -22.85 35.77
N LEU A 270 0.89 -22.04 35.63
CA LEU A 270 1.76 -21.65 36.75
C LEU A 270 0.95 -21.00 37.88
N SER A 271 0.15 -20.00 37.53
CA SER A 271 -0.62 -19.21 38.51
C SER A 271 -1.64 -20.04 39.28
N ARG A 272 -2.11 -21.16 38.73
CA ARG A 272 -3.08 -22.07 39.36
C ARG A 272 -2.42 -23.14 40.24
N GLY A 273 -1.09 -23.19 40.31
CA GLY A 273 -0.40 -24.26 41.03
C GLY A 273 -0.64 -25.63 40.42
N ASP A 274 -0.92 -25.72 39.12
CA ASP A 274 -0.98 -26.99 38.36
C ASP A 274 0.45 -27.56 38.14
N GLU A 275 1.30 -27.52 39.17
CA GLU A 275 2.65 -28.08 39.21
C GLU A 275 2.65 -29.61 39.02
N ARG A 276 1.48 -30.26 39.11
CA ARG A 276 1.32 -31.72 39.04
C ARG A 276 1.66 -32.36 37.68
N ASN A 277 1.94 -31.56 36.65
CA ASN A 277 2.38 -32.04 35.32
C ASN A 277 3.73 -31.44 34.89
N ILE A 278 4.54 -30.87 35.79
CA ILE A 278 5.92 -30.53 35.47
C ILE A 278 6.69 -31.85 35.34
N HIS A 279 6.90 -32.32 34.10
CA HIS A 279 7.81 -33.43 33.82
C HIS A 279 9.23 -33.02 34.20
N ARG A 280 9.60 -33.21 35.47
CA ARG A 280 10.99 -33.17 35.92
C ARG A 280 11.60 -34.51 35.58
N GLU A 281 12.38 -34.57 34.50
CA GLU A 281 13.31 -35.69 34.32
C GLU A 281 14.56 -35.44 35.18
N TYR A 282 14.88 -36.45 36.00
CA TYR A 282 16.06 -36.47 36.82
C TYR A 282 17.21 -37.07 36.01
N PHE A 283 18.26 -36.28 35.80
CA PHE A 283 19.49 -36.76 35.19
C PHE A 283 20.60 -36.85 36.24
N PHE A 284 21.21 -38.04 36.33
CA PHE A 284 22.36 -38.28 37.21
C PHE A 284 23.65 -38.06 36.40
N ASP A 285 24.42 -37.03 36.73
CA ASP A 285 25.74 -36.84 36.14
C ASP A 285 26.80 -37.62 36.95
N ARG A 286 27.32 -38.69 36.36
CA ARG A 286 28.38 -39.52 36.95
C ARG A 286 29.72 -38.78 37.13
N ARG A 287 29.96 -37.67 36.42
CA ARG A 287 31.23 -36.92 36.53
C ARG A 287 31.23 -35.93 37.68
N SER A 288 30.10 -35.28 37.95
CA SER A 288 29.96 -34.33 39.06
C SER A 288 29.41 -34.96 40.34
N ASN A 289 28.97 -36.22 40.29
CA ASN A 289 28.27 -36.92 41.38
C ASN A 289 27.10 -36.08 41.93
N SER A 290 26.41 -35.36 41.04
CA SER A 290 25.32 -34.46 41.38
C SER A 290 24.08 -34.78 40.55
N ASN A 291 22.92 -34.61 41.17
CA ASN A 291 21.64 -34.61 40.47
C ASN A 291 21.38 -33.20 39.97
N TYR A 292 21.04 -33.07 38.70
CA TYR A 292 20.40 -31.86 38.19
C TYR A 292 19.05 -32.22 37.58
N TYR A 293 18.12 -31.29 37.68
CA TYR A 293 16.79 -31.41 37.11
C TYR A 293 16.72 -30.50 35.90
N VAL A 294 16.18 -31.00 34.81
CA VAL A 294 15.80 -30.17 33.68
C VAL A 294 14.32 -29.87 33.85
N ASP A 295 13.99 -28.61 34.12
CA ASP A 295 12.61 -28.17 34.14
C ASP A 295 12.18 -27.85 32.70
N TYR A 296 11.66 -28.88 32.03
CA TYR A 296 11.17 -28.76 30.65
C TYR A 296 10.08 -27.69 30.52
N PHE A 297 9.33 -27.42 31.60
CA PHE A 297 8.28 -26.43 31.60
C PHE A 297 8.83 -24.99 31.66
N LEU A 298 9.87 -24.75 32.47
CA LEU A 298 10.58 -23.46 32.46
C LEU A 298 11.34 -23.23 31.15
N ASN A 299 11.95 -24.28 30.58
CA ASN A 299 12.59 -24.20 29.26
C ASN A 299 11.57 -23.89 28.14
N GLU A 300 10.34 -24.41 28.22
CA GLU A 300 9.27 -24.04 27.29
C GLU A 300 8.85 -22.58 27.47
N LEU A 301 8.73 -22.09 28.70
CA LEU A 301 8.43 -20.68 28.98
C LEU A 301 9.50 -19.74 28.43
N ASP A 302 10.78 -20.01 28.72
CA ASP A 302 11.91 -19.24 28.21
C ASP A 302 11.92 -19.21 26.68
N LYS A 303 11.59 -20.34 26.03
CA LYS A 303 11.47 -20.41 24.57
C LYS A 303 10.37 -19.48 24.04
N TYR A 304 9.20 -19.47 24.65
CA TYR A 304 8.12 -18.57 24.22
C TYR A 304 8.41 -17.12 24.57
N GLU A 305 9.05 -16.84 25.70
CA GLU A 305 9.46 -15.51 26.12
C GLU A 305 10.44 -14.88 25.12
N ILE A 306 11.43 -15.65 24.64
CA ILE A 306 12.33 -15.22 23.56
C ILE A 306 11.57 -14.94 22.25
N LEU A 307 10.57 -15.77 21.91
CA LEU A 307 9.79 -15.62 20.69
C LEU A 307 8.83 -14.42 20.72
N ILE A 308 8.27 -14.06 21.88
CA ILE A 308 7.35 -12.93 22.02
C ILE A 308 8.08 -11.59 22.25
N ASN A 309 9.32 -11.63 22.75
CA ASN A 309 10.16 -10.44 22.93
C ASN A 309 10.80 -9.94 21.62
N LYS A 310 10.63 -10.68 20.51
CA LYS A 310 10.98 -10.21 19.16
C LYS A 310 9.71 -10.11 18.33
N MET A 311 9.28 -8.89 18.01
CA MET A 311 8.29 -8.73 16.94
C MET A 311 8.85 -9.28 15.63
N PRO A 312 7.99 -9.82 14.77
CA PRO A 312 8.48 -10.31 13.51
C PRO A 312 8.95 -9.14 12.63
N GLU A 313 10.10 -9.30 11.98
CA GLU A 313 10.57 -8.38 10.94
C GLU A 313 9.59 -8.45 9.77
N ASN A 314 8.65 -7.51 9.68
CA ASN A 314 7.53 -7.58 8.73
C ASN A 314 7.67 -6.65 7.54
N THR A 315 8.83 -6.01 7.41
CA THR A 315 9.10 -5.07 6.35
C THR A 315 9.64 -5.80 5.13
N VAL A 316 8.99 -5.57 4.00
CA VAL A 316 9.47 -6.05 2.70
C VAL A 316 9.64 -4.86 1.78
N ALA A 317 10.86 -4.66 1.26
CA ALA A 317 11.10 -3.74 0.17
C ALA A 317 10.59 -4.39 -1.12
N ILE A 318 9.53 -3.82 -1.71
CA ILE A 318 8.88 -4.43 -2.89
C ILE A 318 9.26 -3.67 -4.18
N TYR A 319 9.86 -2.49 -4.05
CA TYR A 319 10.44 -1.77 -5.16
C TYR A 319 11.64 -0.91 -4.72
N LYS A 320 12.74 -0.99 -5.47
CA LYS A 320 13.88 -0.08 -5.38
C LYS A 320 14.00 0.69 -6.70
N PRO A 321 13.97 2.03 -6.71
CA PRO A 321 14.28 2.81 -7.89
C PRO A 321 15.78 2.64 -8.21
N HIS A 322 16.10 2.41 -9.49
CA HIS A 322 17.47 2.35 -9.99
C HIS A 322 18.12 3.73 -10.07
#